data_AF-A0A7S0B9P3-F1
#
_entry.id   AF-A0A7S0B9P3-F1
#
_cell.length_a   1.000
_cell.length_b   1.000
_cell.length_c   1.000
_cell.angle_alpha   90.00
_cell.angle_beta   90.00
_cell.angle_gamma   90.00
#
_symmetry.space_group_name_H-M   'P 1'
#
loop_
_entity.id
_entity.type
_entity.pdbx_description
1 polymer ?
#
loop_
_entity_poly.entity_id
_entity_poly.type
_entity_poly.pdbx_seq_one_letter_code
_entity_poly.pdbx_strand_id
1 'polypeptide(L)'
;TVEGVLWETLRMYPPVAGFPYWEKVGGKWVHQIPNVAVALGDESVFSDPGSFKIRSLAEYRDNSIGWLDHATYPNGDSPESIRAPHSHRCPGKDLSFQIMLAFLKEFAAAGPWERQEDTIDVNAYRTTPFTLHKVSSAGQCWVAPKECVESWLYKFSWHRGCEELPD
;
A
#
# COMPACT_ATOMS: atom_id res chain seq x y z
N THR A 1 13.28 2.19 6.56
CA THR A 1 13.52 1.08 5.59
C THR A 1 12.39 1.07 4.58
N VAL A 2 12.56 0.45 3.41
CA VAL A 2 11.47 0.32 2.41
C VAL A 2 10.22 -0.34 3.02
N GLU A 3 10.42 -1.37 3.84
CA GLU A 3 9.31 -2.03 4.54
C GLU A 3 8.58 -1.10 5.52
N GLY A 4 9.32 -0.27 6.27
CA GLY A 4 8.71 0.72 7.16
C GLY A 4 7.93 1.82 6.42
N VAL A 5 8.42 2.24 5.24
CA VAL A 5 7.69 3.18 4.36
C VAL A 5 6.39 2.57 3.86
N LEU A 6 6.43 1.28 3.47
CA LEU A 6 5.23 0.57 3.05
C LEU A 6 4.21 0.48 4.19
N TRP A 7 4.64 0.03 5.38
CA TRP A 7 3.76 -0.05 6.54
C TRP A 7 3.14 1.29 6.93
N GLU A 8 3.91 2.37 6.94
CA GLU A 8 3.38 3.69 7.26
C GLU A 8 2.38 4.18 6.22
N THR A 9 2.67 3.95 4.94
CA THR A 9 1.74 4.25 3.83
C THR A 9 0.41 3.52 4.04
N LEU A 10 0.46 2.23 4.36
CA LEU A 10 -0.74 1.40 4.57
C LEU A 10 -1.49 1.73 5.85
N ARG A 11 -0.83 2.29 6.87
CA ARG A 11 -1.50 2.79 8.07
C ARG A 11 -2.30 4.05 7.74
N MET A 12 -1.70 5.00 7.03
CA MET A 12 -2.35 6.26 6.66
C MET A 12 -3.41 6.09 5.56
N TYR A 13 -3.17 5.15 4.64
CA TYR A 13 -4.01 4.88 3.47
C TYR A 13 -4.26 3.37 3.37
N PRO A 14 -5.08 2.79 4.28
CA PRO A 14 -5.32 1.36 4.30
C PRO A 14 -6.09 0.90 3.05
N PRO A 15 -5.83 -0.32 2.57
CA PRO A 15 -6.55 -0.88 1.43
C PRO A 15 -8.05 -1.08 1.72
N VAL A 16 -8.43 -1.14 2.99
CA VAL A 16 -9.82 -1.21 3.44
C VAL A 16 -10.08 -0.06 4.42
N ALA A 17 -11.02 0.83 4.07
CA ALA A 17 -11.44 1.93 4.93
C ALA A 17 -12.50 1.52 5.96
N GLY A 18 -13.32 0.50 5.66
CA GLY A 18 -14.34 -0.03 6.55
C GLY A 18 -15.05 -1.23 5.95
N PHE A 19 -15.83 -1.95 6.76
CA PHE A 19 -16.60 -3.11 6.30
C PHE A 19 -18.01 -3.11 6.91
N PRO A 20 -19.04 -3.52 6.16
CA PRO A 20 -20.39 -3.62 6.70
C PRO A 20 -20.53 -4.87 7.57
N TYR A 21 -21.18 -4.75 8.73
CA TYR A 21 -21.66 -5.90 9.50
C TYR A 21 -23.02 -5.60 10.13
N TRP A 22 -23.71 -6.66 10.54
CA TRP A 22 -24.99 -6.57 11.22
C TRP A 22 -24.86 -7.11 12.64
N GLU A 23 -25.38 -6.37 13.61
CA GLU A 23 -25.43 -6.78 15.01
C GLU A 23 -26.80 -6.56 15.62
N LYS A 24 -27.10 -7.30 16.69
CA LYS A 24 -28.30 -7.08 17.50
C LYS A 24 -28.00 -6.10 18.63
N VAL A 25 -28.56 -4.90 18.55
CA VAL A 25 -28.51 -3.89 19.62
C VAL A 25 -29.93 -3.70 20.16
N GLY A 26 -30.14 -3.97 21.45
CA GLY A 26 -31.47 -3.85 22.07
C GLY A 26 -32.54 -4.74 21.40
N GLY A 27 -32.16 -5.90 20.87
CA GLY A 27 -33.05 -6.84 20.19
C GLY A 27 -33.38 -6.49 18.73
N LYS A 28 -32.86 -5.39 18.18
CA LYS A 28 -33.04 -4.99 16.77
C LYS A 28 -31.74 -5.18 15.99
N TRP A 29 -31.85 -5.57 14.74
CA TRP A 29 -30.71 -5.59 13.82
C TRP A 29 -30.32 -4.17 13.44
N VAL A 30 -29.06 -3.84 13.63
CA VAL A 30 -28.46 -2.56 13.25
C VAL A 30 -27.34 -2.84 12.27
N HIS A 31 -27.30 -2.05 11.20
CA HIS A 31 -26.22 -2.07 10.23
C HIS A 31 -25.12 -1.12 10.70
N GLN A 32 -23.91 -1.65 10.81
CA GLN A 32 -22.74 -0.94 11.29
C GLN A 32 -21.63 -1.00 10.26
N ILE A 33 -20.80 0.05 10.22
CA ILE A 33 -19.60 0.10 9.37
C ILE A 33 -18.43 0.57 10.24
N PRO A 34 -17.67 -0.35 10.87
CA PRO A 34 -16.42 -0.01 11.53
C PRO A 34 -15.47 0.66 10.55
N ASN A 35 -14.93 1.81 10.97
CA ASN A 35 -14.04 2.60 10.14
C ASN A 35 -12.58 2.31 10.51
N VAL A 36 -11.94 1.47 9.71
CA VAL A 36 -10.55 1.03 9.86
C VAL A 36 -9.58 2.18 9.66
N ALA A 37 -9.87 3.09 8.70
CA ALA A 37 -9.00 4.23 8.43
C ALA A 37 -8.93 5.18 9.63
N VAL A 38 -10.05 5.39 10.32
CA VAL A 38 -10.08 6.17 11.57
C VAL A 38 -9.39 5.41 12.71
N ALA A 39 -9.62 4.10 12.84
CA ALA A 39 -8.98 3.30 13.89
C ALA A 39 -7.45 3.22 13.76
N LEU A 40 -6.90 3.20 12.55
CA LEU A 40 -5.44 3.28 12.30
C LEU A 40 -4.86 4.69 12.56
N GLY A 41 -5.73 5.66 12.81
CA GLY A 41 -5.40 7.01 13.28
C GLY A 41 -5.55 7.19 14.79
N ASP A 42 -5.81 6.14 15.56
CA ASP A 42 -5.96 6.22 17.02
C ASP A 42 -4.65 6.60 17.71
N GLU A 43 -4.62 7.77 18.34
CA GLU A 43 -3.44 8.32 19.03
C GLU A 43 -3.01 7.50 20.25
N SER A 44 -3.93 6.73 20.85
CA SER A 44 -3.61 5.82 21.95
C SER A 44 -2.80 4.59 21.51
N VAL A 45 -2.86 4.25 20.22
CA VAL A 45 -2.14 3.14 19.60
C VAL A 45 -0.91 3.64 18.85
N PHE A 46 -1.08 4.68 18.03
CA PHE A 46 -0.02 5.30 17.26
C PHE A 46 0.18 6.73 17.71
N SER A 47 1.28 7.01 18.41
CA SER A 47 1.65 8.41 18.74
C SER A 47 1.68 9.27 17.47
N ASP A 48 1.26 10.54 17.55
CA ASP A 48 1.21 11.49 16.43
C ASP A 48 0.80 10.84 15.09
N PRO A 49 -0.46 10.35 14.99
CA PRO A 49 -0.90 9.53 13.87
C PRO A 49 -1.13 10.33 12.58
N GLY A 50 -1.18 11.66 12.65
CA GLY A 50 -1.33 12.55 11.50
C GLY A 50 -0.04 12.74 10.70
N SER A 51 1.11 12.53 11.34
CA SER A 51 2.43 12.67 10.70
C SER A 51 2.88 11.37 10.04
N PHE A 52 3.44 11.47 8.83
CA PHE A 52 4.11 10.35 8.19
C PHE A 52 5.44 10.10 8.89
N LYS A 53 5.49 9.06 9.73
CA LYS A 53 6.71 8.69 10.46
C LYS A 53 6.93 7.20 10.45
N ILE A 54 8.15 6.80 10.12
CA ILE A 54 8.55 5.40 10.15
C ILE A 54 8.70 4.97 11.60
N ARG A 55 7.88 4.03 12.03
CA ARG A 55 7.89 3.43 13.37
C ARG A 55 8.63 2.08 13.37
N SER A 56 8.66 1.41 14.53
CA SER A 56 9.23 0.06 14.61
C SER A 56 8.38 -0.94 13.82
N LEU A 57 9.00 -1.95 13.22
CA LEU A 57 8.26 -2.99 12.51
C LEU A 57 7.35 -3.81 13.44
N ALA A 58 7.73 -3.97 14.71
CA ALA A 58 6.89 -4.64 15.71
C ALA A 58 5.59 -3.85 15.93
N GLU A 59 5.69 -2.54 16.14
CA GLU A 59 4.52 -1.67 16.32
C GLU A 59 3.53 -1.76 15.15
N TYR A 60 4.02 -1.84 13.90
CA TYR A 60 3.14 -2.06 12.75
C TYR A 60 2.51 -3.46 12.74
N ARG A 61 3.30 -4.50 12.97
CA ARG A 61 2.82 -5.89 12.89
C ARG A 61 1.80 -6.21 13.98
N ASP A 62 1.99 -5.64 15.16
CA ASP A 62 1.16 -5.90 16.33
C ASP A 62 -0.16 -5.10 16.29
N ASN A 63 -0.18 -3.92 15.65
CA ASN A 63 -1.34 -3.01 15.67
C ASN A 63 -2.02 -2.79 14.31
N SER A 64 -1.46 -3.29 13.21
CA SER A 64 -2.06 -3.11 11.89
C SER A 64 -3.34 -3.94 11.73
N ILE A 65 -4.43 -3.24 11.44
CA ILE A 65 -5.74 -3.82 11.08
C ILE A 65 -6.17 -3.50 9.64
N GLY A 66 -5.25 -3.00 8.78
CA GLY A 66 -5.57 -2.51 7.43
C GLY A 66 -6.16 -3.54 6.47
N TRP A 67 -6.08 -4.83 6.80
CA TRP A 67 -6.66 -5.95 6.06
C TRP A 67 -7.79 -6.66 6.81
N LEU A 68 -8.37 -5.99 7.81
CA LEU A 68 -9.41 -6.55 8.67
C LEU A 68 -8.97 -7.82 9.40
N ASP A 69 -7.74 -7.81 9.92
CA ASP A 69 -7.08 -8.97 10.54
C ASP A 69 -7.94 -9.73 11.56
N HIS A 70 -8.77 -9.01 12.30
CA HIS A 70 -9.62 -9.55 13.37
C HIS A 70 -11.10 -9.72 12.97
N ALA A 71 -11.47 -9.45 11.72
CA ALA A 71 -12.85 -9.57 11.27
C ALA A 71 -13.18 -11.02 10.87
N THR A 72 -13.27 -11.91 11.86
CA THR A 72 -13.55 -13.34 11.68
C THR A 72 -14.87 -13.76 12.34
N TYR A 73 -15.45 -14.86 11.85
CA TYR A 73 -16.69 -15.45 12.34
C TYR A 73 -16.59 -16.98 12.48
N PRO A 74 -16.89 -17.60 13.64
CA PRO A 74 -16.98 -16.92 14.94
C PRO A 74 -15.67 -16.18 15.25
N ASN A 75 -15.70 -15.26 16.21
CA ASN A 75 -14.50 -14.50 16.56
C ASN A 75 -13.36 -15.45 16.98
N GLY A 76 -12.19 -15.28 16.35
CA GLY A 76 -10.99 -16.09 16.61
C GLY A 76 -10.10 -16.29 15.39
N ASP A 77 -8.93 -16.89 15.63
CA ASP A 77 -7.90 -17.13 14.61
C ASP A 77 -7.86 -18.58 14.09
N SER A 78 -8.90 -19.37 14.35
CA SER A 78 -8.95 -20.73 13.83
C SER A 78 -9.09 -20.72 12.29
N PRO A 79 -8.56 -21.71 11.57
CA PRO A 79 -8.76 -21.82 10.13
C PRO A 79 -10.24 -21.83 9.70
N GLU A 80 -11.12 -22.36 10.54
CA GLU A 80 -12.57 -22.35 10.35
C GLU A 80 -13.13 -20.94 10.48
N SER A 81 -12.69 -20.21 11.50
CA SER A 81 -13.08 -18.81 11.75
C SER A 81 -12.61 -17.90 10.64
N ILE A 82 -11.38 -18.08 10.13
CA ILE A 82 -10.84 -17.25 9.05
C ILE A 82 -11.56 -17.51 7.71
N ARG A 83 -11.93 -18.76 7.43
CA ARG A 83 -12.55 -19.18 6.16
C ARG A 83 -14.08 -19.16 6.17
N ALA A 84 -14.70 -18.80 7.28
CA ALA A 84 -16.16 -18.80 7.36
C ALA A 84 -16.77 -17.79 6.37
N PRO A 85 -17.96 -18.08 5.82
CA PRO A 85 -18.62 -17.17 4.87
C PRO A 85 -18.88 -15.75 5.38
N HIS A 86 -18.90 -15.55 6.71
CA HIS A 86 -19.14 -14.26 7.36
C HIS A 86 -17.86 -13.58 7.84
N SER A 87 -16.70 -14.12 7.49
CA SER A 87 -15.40 -13.52 7.81
C SER A 87 -14.98 -12.54 6.71
N HIS A 88 -14.48 -11.40 7.14
CA HIS A 88 -14.03 -10.31 6.27
C HIS A 88 -12.51 -10.13 6.27
N ARG A 89 -11.78 -10.88 7.11
CA ARG A 89 -10.31 -10.94 7.08
C ARG A 89 -9.81 -11.24 5.67
N CYS A 90 -8.93 -10.39 5.14
CA CYS A 90 -8.41 -10.59 3.81
C CYS A 90 -7.48 -11.82 3.75
N PRO A 91 -7.81 -12.87 2.96
CA PRO A 91 -6.93 -14.02 2.80
C PRO A 91 -5.66 -13.69 2.00
N GLY A 92 -5.66 -12.56 1.27
CA GLY A 92 -4.55 -12.10 0.43
C GLY A 92 -3.60 -11.12 1.11
N LYS A 93 -3.71 -10.89 2.43
CA LYS A 93 -2.86 -9.92 3.16
C LYS A 93 -1.39 -10.13 2.86
N ASP A 94 -0.86 -11.31 3.18
CA ASP A 94 0.58 -11.59 3.07
C ASP A 94 1.06 -11.50 1.63
N LEU A 95 0.29 -12.05 0.68
CA LEU A 95 0.62 -11.97 -0.74
C LEU A 95 0.64 -10.51 -1.24
N SER A 96 -0.40 -9.74 -0.93
CA SER A 96 -0.48 -8.32 -1.34
C SER A 96 0.65 -7.49 -0.74
N PHE A 97 1.00 -7.74 0.53
CA PHE A 97 2.10 -7.09 1.20
C PHE A 97 3.44 -7.41 0.53
N GLN A 98 3.71 -8.69 0.23
CA GLN A 98 4.95 -9.10 -0.43
C GLN A 98 5.06 -8.54 -1.86
N ILE A 99 3.95 -8.46 -2.61
CA ILE A 99 3.94 -7.84 -3.95
C ILE A 99 4.34 -6.36 -3.85
N MET A 100 3.71 -5.59 -2.96
CA MET A 100 4.03 -4.18 -2.77
C MET A 100 5.47 -3.98 -2.27
N LEU A 101 5.93 -4.82 -1.35
CA LEU A 101 7.29 -4.75 -0.81
C LEU A 101 8.34 -5.07 -1.88
N ALA A 102 8.12 -6.11 -2.68
CA ALA A 102 9.00 -6.48 -3.77
C ALA A 102 9.08 -5.36 -4.81
N PHE A 103 7.93 -4.82 -5.23
CA PHE A 103 7.88 -3.67 -6.13
C PHE A 103 8.65 -2.48 -5.57
N LEU A 104 8.41 -2.07 -4.32
CA LEU A 104 9.08 -0.90 -3.74
C LEU A 104 10.58 -1.11 -3.56
N LYS A 105 11.03 -2.34 -3.29
CA LYS A 105 12.46 -2.67 -3.22
C LYS A 105 13.13 -2.51 -4.58
N GLU A 106 12.56 -3.10 -5.62
CA GLU A 106 13.07 -2.99 -7.00
C GLU A 106 12.99 -1.55 -7.50
N PHE A 107 11.88 -0.87 -7.23
CA PHE A 107 11.68 0.53 -7.58
C PHE A 107 12.75 1.42 -6.92
N ALA A 108 12.99 1.26 -5.62
CA ALA A 108 14.03 2.01 -4.92
C ALA A 108 15.44 1.69 -5.45
N ALA A 109 15.73 0.42 -5.75
CA ALA A 109 17.02 -0.02 -6.30
C ALA A 109 17.26 0.46 -7.73
N ALA A 110 16.20 0.64 -8.52
CA ALA A 110 16.29 1.12 -9.89
C ALA A 110 16.51 2.64 -10.00
N GLY A 111 16.24 3.42 -8.94
CA GLY A 111 16.43 4.87 -8.86
C GLY A 111 17.83 5.29 -8.41
N PRO A 112 18.20 6.58 -8.53
CA PRO A 112 17.38 7.71 -8.14
C PRO A 112 16.28 8.10 -9.15
N TRP A 113 15.18 8.62 -8.61
CA TRP A 113 14.03 9.11 -9.36
C TRP A 113 13.80 10.58 -9.03
N GLU A 114 13.46 11.38 -10.03
CA GLU A 114 13.03 12.77 -9.89
C GLU A 114 11.58 12.89 -10.34
N ARG A 115 10.78 13.60 -9.56
CA ARG A 115 9.41 13.93 -9.95
C ARG A 115 9.40 15.16 -10.85
N GLN A 116 8.49 15.19 -11.81
CA GLN A 116 8.30 16.35 -12.68
C GLN A 116 7.46 17.45 -12.00
N GLU A 117 6.47 17.06 -11.20
CA GLU A 117 5.51 17.98 -10.61
C GLU A 117 6.00 18.53 -9.26
N ASP A 118 5.79 19.83 -9.04
CA ASP A 118 6.17 20.53 -7.80
C ASP A 118 5.32 20.14 -6.59
N THR A 119 4.11 19.66 -6.81
CA THR A 119 3.15 19.27 -5.75
C THR A 119 2.41 17.99 -6.13
N ILE A 120 2.26 17.08 -5.17
CA ILE A 120 1.43 15.88 -5.29
C ILE A 120 0.43 15.91 -4.14
N ASP A 121 -0.86 15.97 -4.47
CA ASP A 121 -1.93 15.90 -3.48
C ASP A 121 -2.44 14.47 -3.37
N VAL A 122 -2.62 14.00 -2.13
CA VAL A 122 -3.20 12.69 -1.81
C VAL A 122 -4.39 12.92 -0.88
N ASN A 123 -5.52 12.29 -1.20
CA ASN A 123 -6.65 12.19 -0.29
C ASN A 123 -7.26 10.77 -0.33
N ALA A 124 -8.30 10.55 0.47
CA ALA A 124 -8.94 9.24 0.59
C ALA A 124 -9.55 8.68 -0.72
N TYR A 125 -9.74 9.50 -1.75
CA TYR A 125 -10.40 9.13 -2.99
C TYR A 125 -9.49 9.18 -4.21
N ARG A 126 -8.42 9.99 -4.18
CA ARG A 126 -7.54 10.19 -5.33
C ARG A 126 -6.16 10.68 -4.95
N THR A 127 -5.24 10.46 -5.87
CA THR A 127 -3.94 11.12 -5.93
C THR A 127 -3.89 11.95 -7.21
N THR A 128 -3.29 13.14 -7.15
CA THR A 128 -3.00 13.90 -8.37
C THR A 128 -2.04 13.09 -9.25
N PRO A 129 -2.29 12.95 -10.57
CA PRO A 129 -1.35 12.28 -11.45
C PRO A 129 0.04 12.90 -11.35
N PHE A 130 1.07 12.07 -11.38
CA PHE A 130 2.45 12.52 -11.32
C PHE A 130 3.34 11.65 -12.21
N THR A 131 4.46 12.22 -12.63
CA THR A 131 5.45 11.60 -13.51
C THR A 131 6.78 11.50 -12.78
N LEU A 132 7.38 10.30 -12.79
CA LEU A 132 8.72 10.08 -12.24
C LEU A 132 9.68 9.77 -13.39
N HIS A 133 10.76 10.54 -13.44
CA HIS A 133 11.87 10.35 -14.36
C HIS A 133 13.01 9.66 -13.63
N LYS A 134 13.61 8.65 -14.27
CA LYS A 134 14.84 8.06 -13.74
C LYS A 134 15.98 9.05 -13.92
N VAL A 135 16.65 9.41 -12.83
CA VAL A 135 17.80 10.29 -12.92
C VAL A 135 18.93 9.50 -13.57
N SER A 136 19.28 9.93 -14.77
CA SER A 136 20.46 9.44 -15.46
C SER A 136 21.70 9.86 -14.68
N SER A 137 22.54 8.91 -14.29
CA SER A 137 23.81 9.20 -13.61
C SER A 137 24.85 9.94 -14.49
N ALA A 138 24.52 10.33 -15.73
CA ALA A 138 25.46 11.00 -16.64
C ALA A 138 24.84 11.73 -17.85
N GLY A 139 23.54 12.06 -17.87
CA GLY A 139 22.86 12.50 -19.10
C GLY A 139 22.77 11.40 -20.20
N GLN A 140 23.10 10.16 -19.85
CA GLN A 140 22.89 8.98 -20.69
C GLN A 140 21.53 8.34 -20.37
N CYS A 141 20.66 8.22 -21.36
CA CYS A 141 19.38 7.53 -21.24
C CYS A 141 19.60 6.11 -20.68
N TRP A 142 18.74 5.65 -19.77
CA TRP A 142 18.81 4.28 -19.26
C TRP A 142 18.67 3.29 -20.43
N VAL A 143 19.67 2.41 -20.60
CA VAL A 143 19.63 1.32 -21.58
C VAL A 143 19.32 0.04 -20.82
N ALA A 144 18.22 -0.63 -21.19
CA ALA A 144 17.86 -1.91 -20.61
C ALA A 144 18.98 -2.94 -20.85
N PRO A 145 19.38 -3.74 -19.84
CA PRO A 145 20.29 -4.87 -20.05
C PRO A 145 19.72 -5.81 -21.12
N LYS A 146 20.59 -6.39 -21.95
CA LYS A 146 20.21 -7.26 -23.09
C LYS A 146 19.31 -8.43 -22.64
N GLU A 147 19.58 -8.95 -21.45
CA GLU A 147 18.84 -10.01 -20.78
C GLU A 147 17.38 -9.62 -20.46
N CYS A 148 17.13 -8.35 -20.14
CA CYS A 148 15.79 -7.83 -19.90
C CYS A 148 14.99 -7.70 -21.21
N VAL A 149 15.65 -7.26 -22.28
CA VAL A 149 15.06 -7.09 -23.63
C VAL A 149 14.65 -8.44 -24.23
N GLU A 150 15.42 -9.49 -23.96
CA GLU A 150 15.18 -10.85 -24.47
C GLU A 150 14.13 -11.62 -23.63
N SER A 151 13.74 -11.11 -22.46
CA SER A 151 12.71 -11.73 -21.62
C SER A 151 11.29 -11.38 -22.10
N TRP A 152 10.40 -12.37 -22.12
CA TRP A 152 9.00 -12.22 -22.57
C TRP A 152 8.15 -11.26 -21.71
N LEU A 153 8.67 -10.82 -20.56
CA LEU A 153 7.98 -9.96 -19.60
C LEU A 153 8.15 -8.45 -19.89
N TYR A 154 9.14 -8.06 -20.70
CA TYR A 154 9.50 -6.66 -20.94
C TYR A 154 9.05 -6.15 -22.33
N LYS A 155 7.82 -6.51 -22.74
CA LYS A 155 7.17 -5.97 -23.96
C LYS A 155 6.35 -4.70 -23.71
N PHE A 156 6.70 -3.87 -22.72
CA PHE A 156 6.19 -2.50 -22.67
C PHE A 156 7.17 -1.61 -23.42
N SER A 157 6.70 -1.08 -24.55
CA SER A 157 7.37 -0.06 -25.33
C SER A 157 7.45 1.24 -24.53
N TRP A 158 8.41 1.33 -23.61
CA TRP A 158 8.96 2.64 -23.25
C TRP A 158 9.76 3.10 -24.46
N HIS A 159 9.08 3.74 -25.41
CA HIS A 159 9.74 4.58 -26.38
C HIS A 159 10.49 5.66 -25.58
N ARG A 160 11.82 5.56 -25.57
CA ARG A 160 12.79 6.62 -25.24
C ARG A 160 12.34 7.56 -24.13
N GLY A 161 12.81 7.34 -22.90
CA GLY A 161 12.74 8.34 -21.81
C GLY A 161 13.65 9.56 -22.02
N CYS A 162 13.78 10.03 -23.26
CA CYS A 162 14.55 11.19 -23.66
C CYS A 162 13.78 11.80 -24.85
N GLU A 163 12.94 12.82 -24.61
CA GLU A 163 12.55 13.72 -25.69
C GLU A 163 13.83 14.34 -26.26
N GLU A 164 14.01 14.25 -27.57
CA GLU A 164 15.10 14.91 -28.28
C GLU A 164 14.94 16.43 -28.07
N LEU A 165 15.98 17.10 -27.57
CA LEU A 165 16.05 18.56 -27.62
C LEU A 165 16.10 18.98 -29.10
N PRO A 166 15.29 19.94 -29.55
CA PRO A 166 15.36 20.44 -30.92
C PRO A 166 16.69 21.19 -31.16
N ASP A 167 17.26 20.98 -32.35
CA ASP A 167 18.53 21.54 -32.84
C ASP A 167 18.67 23.07 -32.67
#